data_AF-A2XPJ5-F1
#
_entry.id   AF-A2XPJ5-F1
#
_cell.length_a   1.000
_cell.length_b   1.000
_cell.length_c   1.000
_cell.angle_alpha   90.00
_cell.angle_beta   90.00
_cell.angle_gamma   90.00
#
_symmetry.space_group_name_H-M   'P 1'
#
loop_
_entity.id
_entity.type
_entity.pdbx_description
1 polymer ?
#
loop_
_entity_poly.entity_id
_entity_poly.type
_entity_poly.pdbx_seq_one_letter_code
_entity_poly.pdbx_strand_id
1 'polypeptide(L)' 'MGKQGGQQLVAAILGIGTAVPPYVLPQSSFPDYYFDISNSNHLLDLKAKFADIYLKSF' A
#
# COMPACT_ATOMS: atom_id res chain seq x y z
N MET A 1 -16.53 54.78 -7.63
CA MET A 1 -16.83 53.36 -7.91
C MET A 1 -15.53 52.64 -8.22
N GLY A 2 -14.99 51.86 -7.28
CA GLY A 2 -13.81 51.03 -7.50
C GLY A 2 -13.90 49.84 -6.55
N LYS A 3 -14.18 48.65 -7.10
CA LYS A 3 -14.41 47.44 -6.32
C LYS A 3 -13.10 47.02 -5.65
N GLN A 4 -13.10 46.93 -4.33
CA GLN A 4 -12.02 46.28 -3.57
C GLN A 4 -12.01 44.81 -3.99
N GLY A 5 -10.90 44.38 -4.62
CA GLY A 5 -10.70 42.99 -5.00
C GLY A 5 -10.70 42.12 -3.74
N GLY A 6 -11.71 41.27 -3.61
CA GLY A 6 -11.73 40.24 -2.58
C GLY A 6 -10.52 39.33 -2.79
N GLN A 7 -9.61 39.29 -1.81
CA GLN A 7 -8.50 38.35 -1.83
C GLN A 7 -9.06 36.92 -1.84
N GLN A 8 -8.78 36.18 -2.91
CA GLN A 8 -8.98 34.74 -2.94
C GLN A 8 -7.99 34.13 -1.95
N LEU A 9 -8.48 33.63 -0.81
CA LEU A 9 -7.66 32.89 0.14
C LEU A 9 -7.21 31.57 -0.51
N VAL A 10 -5.89 31.33 -0.54
CA VAL A 10 -5.28 30.12 -1.11
C VAL A 10 -5.09 29.10 0.00
N ALA A 11 -5.57 27.87 -0.21
CA ALA A 11 -5.32 26.77 0.70
C ALA A 11 -3.85 26.33 0.62
N ALA A 12 -3.22 26.13 1.78
CA ALA A 12 -1.85 25.62 1.90
C ALA A 12 -1.82 24.40 2.82
N ILE A 13 -1.11 23.35 2.41
CA ILE A 13 -0.80 22.23 3.29
C ILE A 13 0.30 22.70 4.25
N LEU A 14 0.01 22.69 5.55
CA LEU A 14 0.96 23.11 6.60
C LEU A 14 1.80 21.95 7.16
N GLY A 15 1.42 20.71 6.85
CA GLY A 15 2.17 19.52 7.22
C GLY A 15 1.47 18.22 6.79
N ILE A 16 2.26 17.18 6.54
CA ILE A 16 1.80 15.82 6.27
C ILE A 16 2.63 14.88 7.15
N GLY A 17 1.96 14.02 7.91
CA GLY A 17 2.61 13.00 8.71
C GLY A 17 2.15 11.61 8.28
N THR A 18 3.08 10.65 8.27
CA THR A 18 2.81 9.22 8.03
C THR A 18 3.51 8.37 9.08
N ALA A 19 2.90 7.27 9.48
CA ALA A 19 3.53 6.27 10.34
C ALA A 19 3.17 4.87 9.83
N VAL A 20 4.12 3.95 9.89
CA VAL A 20 3.95 2.53 9.55
C VAL A 20 4.57 1.66 10.65
N PRO A 21 4.09 0.42 10.84
CA PRO A 21 4.75 -0.53 11.74
C PRO A 21 6.20 -0.80 11.33
N PRO A 22 7.11 -1.11 12.28
CA PRO A 22 8.50 -1.43 11.95
C PRO A 22 8.66 -2.78 11.25
N TYR A 23 7.66 -3.67 11.39
CA TYR A 23 7.68 -4.98 10.75
C TYR A 23 7.26 -4.85 9.28
N VAL A 24 8.20 -5.19 8.39
CA VAL A 24 8.03 -5.11 6.94
C VAL A 24 8.35 -6.47 6.34
N LEU A 25 7.47 -6.95 5.46
CA LEU A 25 7.66 -8.18 4.69
C LEU A 25 7.80 -7.82 3.20
N PRO A 26 8.86 -8.28 2.53
CA PRO A 26 8.98 -8.13 1.09
C PRO A 26 7.83 -8.82 0.34
N GLN A 27 7.30 -8.15 -0.67
CA GLN A 27 6.18 -8.65 -1.46
C GLN A 27 6.49 -10.00 -2.14
N SER A 28 7.75 -10.21 -2.53
CA SER A 28 8.22 -11.46 -3.14
C SER A 28 8.22 -12.65 -2.17
N SER A 29 8.46 -12.41 -0.88
CA SER A 29 8.49 -13.46 0.16
C SER A 29 7.14 -13.67 0.85
N PHE A 30 6.18 -12.78 0.63
CA PHE A 30 4.87 -12.85 1.29
C PHE A 30 4.08 -14.14 0.98
N PRO A 31 4.07 -14.67 -0.27
CA PRO A 31 3.43 -15.96 -0.56
C PRO A 31 3.96 -17.11 0.28
N ASP A 32 5.28 -17.20 0.47
CA ASP A 32 5.86 -18.27 1.28
C ASP A 32 5.49 -18.09 2.75
N TYR A 33 5.72 -16.89 3.30
CA TYR A 33 5.36 -16.55 4.67
C TYR A 33 3.89 -16.85 4.99
N TYR A 34 2.95 -16.42 4.14
CA TYR A 34 1.52 -16.59 4.36
C TYR A 34 1.09 -18.06 4.37
N PHE A 35 1.61 -18.89 3.45
CA PHE A 35 1.24 -20.30 3.36
C PHE A 35 1.92 -21.17 4.43
N ASP A 36 3.10 -20.75 4.91
CA ASP A 36 3.79 -21.36 6.05
C ASP A 36 3.00 -21.16 7.34
N ILE A 37 2.67 -19.92 7.69
CA ILE A 37 1.99 -19.62 8.98
C ILE A 37 0.54 -20.11 9.03
N SER A 38 -0.10 -20.27 7.87
CA SER A 38 -1.49 -20.72 7.76
C SER A 38 -1.62 -22.23 7.56
N ASN A 39 -0.52 -22.99 7.59
CA ASN A 39 -0.49 -24.43 7.34
C ASN A 39 -1.14 -24.83 6.00
N SER A 40 -1.01 -23.98 4.97
CA SER A 40 -1.67 -24.12 3.67
C SER A 40 -0.72 -24.56 2.56
N ASN A 41 0.53 -24.91 2.87
CA ASN A 41 1.55 -25.30 1.89
C ASN A 41 1.17 -26.48 0.97
N HIS A 42 0.18 -27.28 1.36
CA HIS A 42 -0.34 -28.37 0.53
C HIS A 42 -1.20 -27.86 -0.64
N LEU A 43 -1.65 -26.61 -0.63
CA LEU A 43 -2.46 -25.97 -1.66
C LEU A 43 -1.59 -25.34 -2.75
N LEU A 44 -0.83 -26.18 -3.47
CA LEU A 44 0.20 -25.75 -4.43
C LEU A 44 -0.36 -24.85 -5.54
N ASP A 45 -1.50 -25.20 -6.13
CA ASP A 45 -2.12 -24.41 -7.20
C ASP A 45 -2.58 -23.03 -6.71
N LEU A 46 -3.09 -22.98 -5.47
CA LEU A 46 -3.49 -21.73 -4.84
C LEU A 46 -2.27 -20.85 -4.55
N LYS A 47 -1.17 -21.45 -4.08
CA LYS A 47 0.10 -20.75 -3.84
C LYS A 47 0.69 -20.18 -5.13
N ALA A 48 0.66 -20.95 -6.23
CA ALA A 48 1.11 -20.49 -7.54
C ALA A 48 0.27 -19.30 -8.05
N LYS A 49 -1.06 -19.42 -8.00
CA LYS A 49 -1.97 -18.33 -8.39
C LYS A 49 -1.82 -17.09 -7.51
N PHE A 50 -1.59 -17.28 -6.21
CA PHE A 50 -1.33 -16.20 -5.27
C PHE A 50 -0.03 -15.48 -5.64
N ALA A 51 1.07 -16.21 -5.85
CA ALA A 51 2.34 -15.63 -6.28
C ALA A 51 2.21 -14.83 -7.59
N ASP A 52 1.49 -15.36 -8.58
CA ASP A 52 1.22 -14.66 -9.85
C ASP A 52 0.50 -13.32 -9.67
N ILE A 53 -0.45 -13.22 -8.74
CA ILE A 53 -1.16 -11.96 -8.46
C ILE A 53 -0.17 -10.91 -7.91
N TYR A 54 0.75 -11.31 -7.05
CA TYR A 54 1.70 -10.39 -6.44
C TYR A 54 2.90 -10.03 -7.33
N LEU A 55 3.29 -10.91 -8.26
CA LEU A 55 4.32 -10.65 -9.27
C LEU A 55 3.82 -9.79 -10.44
N LYS A 56 2.50 -9.76 -10.71
CA LYS A 56 1.90 -9.00 -11.82
C LYS A 56 1.61 -7.52 -11.53
N SER A 57 1.72 -7.07 -10.28
CA SER A 57 1.61 -5.64 -9.96
C SER A 57 2.93 -4.94 -10.31
N PHE A 58 3.07 -4.57 -11.59
CA PHE A 58 4.02 -3.58 -12.10
C PHE A 58 3.25 -2.40 -12.69
#